data_AF-A0AA86N0R6-F1
#
_entry.id   AF-A0AA86N0R6-F1
#
_cell.length_a   1.000
_cell.length_b   1.000
_cell.length_c   1.000
_cell.angle_alpha   90.00
_cell.angle_beta   90.00
_cell.angle_gamma   90.00
#
_symmetry.space_group_name_H-M   'P 1'
#
loop_
_entity.id
_entity.type
_entity.pdbx_description
1 polymer ?
#
loop_
_entity_poly.entity_id
_entity_poly.type
_entity_poly.pdbx_seq_one_letter_code
_entity_poly.pdbx_strand_id
1 'polypeptide(L)' 'MTCSYRVDPFGESPARKRVTVTLSTEHSQSSYGQPVMVLPDGGVLDLMSWVGCGYRIERATAKEREAVARILGTLAFQD' A
#
# COMPACT_ATOMS: atom_id res chain seq x y z
N MET A 1 -2.71 8.64 -2.40
CA MET A 1 -1.63 8.36 -1.42
C MET A 1 -0.32 8.03 -2.14
N THR A 2 0.85 8.38 -1.59
CA THR A 2 2.16 7.98 -2.14
C THR A 2 2.84 6.98 -1.21
N CYS A 3 3.28 5.86 -1.78
CA CYS A 3 4.04 4.82 -1.10
C CYS A 3 5.43 4.67 -1.71
N SER A 4 6.36 4.09 -0.96
CA SER A 4 7.65 3.60 -1.45
C SER A 4 7.80 2.10 -1.21
N TYR A 5 8.46 1.39 -2.12
CA TYR A 5 8.71 -0.06 -2.00
C TYR A 5 10.11 -0.43 -2.50
N ARG A 6 10.66 -1.54 -2.03
CA ARG A 6 11.94 -2.09 -2.50
C ARG A 6 11.75 -2.73 -3.87
N VAL A 7 12.58 -2.34 -4.84
CA VAL A 7 12.54 -2.90 -6.20
C VAL A 7 13.04 -4.33 -6.21
N ASP A 8 14.05 -4.61 -5.39
CA ASP A 8 14.59 -5.93 -5.17
C ASP A 8 14.49 -6.23 -3.66
N PRO A 9 13.43 -6.94 -3.22
CA PRO A 9 13.22 -7.23 -1.80
C PRO A 9 14.23 -8.22 -1.20
N PHE A 10 14.95 -8.97 -2.04
CA PHE A 10 15.92 -9.99 -1.63
C PHE A 10 17.36 -9.63 -2.00
N GLY A 11 17.56 -8.64 -2.87
CA GLY A 11 18.88 -8.15 -3.23
C GLY A 11 19.49 -7.19 -2.22
N GLU A 12 20.75 -6.86 -2.45
CA GLU A 12 21.55 -6.00 -1.58
C GLU A 12 21.20 -4.51 -1.74
N SER A 13 20.47 -4.14 -2.78
CA SER A 13 20.18 -2.73 -3.08
C SER A 13 19.11 -2.17 -2.14
N PRO A 14 19.40 -1.10 -1.37
CA PRO A 14 18.39 -0.43 -0.56
C PRO A 14 17.45 0.46 -1.41
N ALA A 15 17.54 0.40 -2.75
CA ALA A 15 16.82 1.29 -3.63
C ALA A 15 15.29 1.09 -3.50
N ARG A 16 14.61 2.19 -3.16
CA ARG A 16 13.16 2.26 -3.11
C ARG A 16 12.61 3.04 -4.30
N LYS A 17 11.53 2.55 -4.90
CA LYS A 17 10.73 3.30 -5.88
C LYS A 17 9.49 3.85 -5.22
N ARG A 18 9.06 5.04 -5.66
CA ARG A 18 7.78 5.63 -5.25
C ARG A 18 6.69 5.24 -6.23
N VAL A 19 5.49 5.04 -5.70
CA VAL A 19 4.28 4.78 -6.46
C VAL A 19 3.11 5.53 -5.84
N THR A 20 2.24 6.08 -6.68
CA THR A 20 0.97 6.65 -6.24
C THR A 20 -0.07 5.55 -6.23
N VAL A 21 -0.72 5.37 -5.09
CA VAL A 21 -1.81 4.41 -4.90
C VAL A 21 -3.10 5.13 -4.55
N THR A 22 -4.21 4.57 -5.03
CA THR A 22 -5.56 5.08 -4.79
C THR A 22 -6.29 4.11 -3.88
N LEU A 23 -6.88 4.61 -2.79
CA LEU A 23 -7.79 3.81 -1.99
C LEU A 23 -9.16 3.79 -2.67
N SER A 24 -9.70 2.60 -2.91
CA SER A 24 -11.01 2.45 -3.54
C SER A 24 -11.85 1.37 -2.88
N THR A 25 -13.13 1.64 -2.71
CA THR A 25 -14.16 0.65 -2.35
C THR A 25 -14.98 0.19 -3.57
N GLU A 26 -14.71 0.77 -4.75
CA GLU A 26 -15.43 0.49 -6.00
C GLU A 26 -14.69 -0.52 -6.89
N HIS A 27 -13.48 -0.94 -6.49
CA HIS A 27 -12.72 -1.94 -7.20
C HIS A 27 -13.35 -3.33 -7.03
N SER A 28 -13.28 -4.19 -8.06
CA SER A 28 -13.87 -5.54 -8.04
C SER A 28 -13.34 -6.46 -6.94
N GLN A 29 -12.14 -6.18 -6.43
CA GLN A 29 -11.54 -6.89 -5.29
C GLN A 29 -11.88 -6.28 -3.94
N SER A 30 -12.60 -5.15 -3.90
CA SER A 30 -13.19 -4.66 -2.66
C SER A 30 -14.36 -5.56 -2.28
N SER A 31 -14.41 -5.98 -1.02
CA SER A 31 -15.50 -6.77 -0.47
C SER A 31 -15.97 -6.14 0.84
N TYR A 32 -17.27 -6.23 1.13
CA TYR A 32 -17.88 -5.70 2.36
C TYR A 32 -17.58 -4.20 2.62
N GLY A 33 -17.40 -3.41 1.56
CA GLY A 33 -17.06 -1.98 1.67
C GLY A 33 -15.67 -1.71 2.23
N GLN A 34 -14.81 -2.72 2.35
CA GLN A 34 -13.43 -2.53 2.79
C GLN A 34 -12.61 -1.94 1.63
N PRO A 35 -11.92 -0.80 1.86
CA PRO A 35 -11.12 -0.20 0.81
C PRO A 35 -9.95 -1.11 0.43
N VAL A 36 -9.53 -1.03 -0.83
CA VAL A 36 -8.31 -1.66 -1.34
C VAL A 36 -7.37 -0.59 -1.89
N MET A 37 -6.06 -0.87 -1.87
CA MET A 37 -5.05 0.01 -2.45
C MET A 37 -4.82 -0.37 -3.91
N VAL A 38 -5.28 0.47 -4.83
CA VAL A 38 -5.15 0.27 -6.28
C VAL A 38 -3.87 0.93 -6.78
N LEU A 39 -3.07 0.16 -7.50
CA LEU A 39 -1.84 0.59 -8.17
C LEU A 39 -2.17 1.27 -9.53
N PRO A 40 -1.24 2.06 -10.11
CA PRO A 40 -1.49 2.75 -11.37
C PRO A 40 -1.80 1.84 -12.57
N ASP A 41 -1.39 0.57 -12.52
CA ASP A 41 -1.67 -0.45 -13.53
C ASP A 41 -3.04 -1.12 -13.35
N GLY A 42 -3.83 -0.70 -12.35
CA GLY A 42 -5.13 -1.27 -12.02
C GLY A 42 -5.05 -2.52 -11.13
N GLY A 43 -3.85 -2.98 -10.78
CA GLY A 43 -3.67 -4.05 -9.80
C GLY A 43 -4.01 -3.57 -8.38
N VAL A 44 -4.23 -4.53 -7.47
CA VAL A 44 -4.43 -4.24 -6.05
C VAL A 44 -3.17 -4.65 -5.28
N LEU A 45 -2.73 -3.76 -4.40
CA LEU A 45 -1.64 -4.04 -3.48
C LEU A 45 -2.15 -4.90 -2.31
N ASP A 46 -1.85 -6.18 -2.38
CA ASP A 46 -2.18 -7.16 -1.34
C ASP A 46 -1.16 -7.14 -0.18
N LEU A 47 -1.51 -7.83 0.92
CA LEU A 47 -0.70 -7.86 2.13
C LEU A 47 0.65 -8.55 1.96
N MET A 48 0.74 -9.61 1.16
CA MET A 48 2.00 -10.32 0.93
C MET A 48 2.97 -9.43 0.17
N SER A 49 2.49 -8.75 -0.88
CA SER A 49 3.27 -7.76 -1.62
C SER A 49 3.68 -6.58 -0.75
N TRP A 50 2.78 -6.08 0.12
CA TRP A 50 3.08 -5.01 1.08
C TRP A 50 4.27 -5.37 1.97
N VAL A 51 4.23 -6.54 2.60
CA VAL A 51 5.27 -6.99 3.54
C VAL A 51 6.55 -7.37 2.80
N GLY A 52 6.44 -8.18 1.73
CA GLY A 52 7.60 -8.68 0.97
C GLY A 52 8.44 -7.54 0.39
N CYS A 53 7.78 -6.60 -0.28
CA CYS A 53 8.47 -5.44 -0.87
C CYS A 53 8.74 -4.31 0.14
N GLY A 54 8.32 -4.47 1.41
CA GLY A 54 8.54 -3.48 2.47
C GLY A 54 7.94 -2.12 2.14
N TYR A 55 6.69 -2.11 1.67
CA TYR A 55 5.96 -0.89 1.33
C TYR A 55 5.89 0.05 2.54
N ARG A 56 6.07 1.35 2.29
CA ARG A 56 5.96 2.43 3.29
C ARG A 56 5.09 3.54 2.76
N ILE A 57 4.27 4.13 3.62
CA ILE A 57 3.47 5.32 3.28
C ILE A 57 4.37 6.55 3.42
N GLU A 58 4.67 7.21 2.31
CA GLU A 58 5.47 8.44 2.30
C GLU A 58 4.59 9.67 2.53
N ARG A 59 3.39 9.68 1.92
CA ARG A 59 2.42 10.77 2.02
C ARG A 59 1.00 10.25 1.95
N ALA A 60 0.20 10.61 2.95
CA ALA A 60 -1.22 10.31 3.04
C ALA A 60 -1.94 11.42 3.81
N THR A 61 -3.14 11.76 3.38
CA THR A 61 -4.11 12.57 4.13
C THR A 61 -4.59 11.82 5.37
N ALA A 62 -5.20 12.53 6.33
CA ALA A 62 -5.74 11.90 7.54
C ALA A 62 -6.78 10.80 7.22
N LYS A 63 -7.67 11.05 6.25
CA LYS A 63 -8.67 10.08 5.79
C LYS A 63 -8.03 8.83 5.18
N GLU A 64 -6.98 9.00 4.36
CA GLU A 64 -6.25 7.88 3.78
C GLU A 64 -5.54 7.05 4.87
N ARG A 65 -4.94 7.70 5.87
CA ARG A 65 -4.28 7.00 6.99
C ARG A 65 -5.26 6.16 7.80
N GLU A 66 -6.44 6.71 8.10
CA GLU A 66 -7.49 5.98 8.83
C GLU A 66 -7.98 4.77 8.03
N ALA A 67 -8.23 4.94 6.73
CA ALA A 67 -8.63 3.85 5.85
C ALA A 67 -7.57 2.75 5.76
N VAL A 68 -6.29 3.11 5.65
CA VAL A 68 -5.19 2.13 5.65
C VAL A 68 -5.09 1.41 6.99
N ALA A 69 -5.23 2.12 8.11
CA ALA A 69 -5.23 1.50 9.44
C ALA A 69 -6.33 0.44 9.60
N ARG A 70 -7.50 0.61 8.95
CA ARG A 70 -8.58 -0.39 8.95
C ARG A 70 -8.25 -1.64 8.14
N ILE A 71 -7.43 -1.53 7.10
CA ILE A 71 -7.08 -2.66 6.21
C ILE A 71 -5.82 -3.39 6.71
N LEU A 72 -4.80 -2.64 7.09
CA LEU A 72 -3.46 -3.15 7.42
C LEU A 72 -3.18 -3.20 8.93
N GLY A 73 -4.04 -2.61 9.76
CA GLY A 73 -3.84 -2.56 11.21
C GLY A 73 -2.51 -1.93 11.60
N THR A 74 -1.77 -2.58 12.50
CA THR A 74 -0.45 -2.14 12.96
C THR A 74 0.64 -2.21 11.88
N LEU A 75 0.44 -2.98 10.80
CA LEU A 75 1.40 -3.10 9.70
C LEU A 75 1.48 -1.84 8.82
N ALA A 76 0.53 -0.91 8.98
CA ALA A 76 0.48 0.36 8.26
C ALA A 76 1.61 1.35 8.64
N PHE A 77 2.16 1.24 9.86
CA PHE A 77 3.01 2.27 10.47
C PHE A 77 4.30 1.70 11.05
N GLN A 78 4.98 0.82 10.30
CA GLN A 78 6.29 0.32 10.72
C GLN A 78 7.32 1.45 10.67
N ASP A 79 7.91 1.77 11.84
CA ASP A 79 9.03 2.71 12.03
C ASP A 79 10.31 2.23 11.29
#